data_AF-A0A1C5ZPW0-F1
#
_entry.id   AF-A0A1C5ZPW0-F1
#
_cell.length_a   1.000
_cell.length_b   1.000
_cell.length_c   1.000
_cell.angle_alpha   90.00
_cell.angle_beta   90.00
_cell.angle_gamma   90.00
#
_symmetry.space_group_name_H-M   'P 1'
#
loop_
_entity.id
_entity.type
_entity.pdbx_description
1 polymer ?
#
loop_
_entity_poly.entity_id
_entity_poly.type
_entity_poly.pdbx_seq_one_letter_code
_entity_poly.pdbx_strand_id
1 'polypeptide(L)' 'MSLTLERIFEAKNRIAPYTTRTPLIRLEKLDEHLGCQVYLKAECMQITGAFKLRGAVNKIRMLTPEQLSCWIS' A
#
# COMPACT_ATOMS: atom_id res chain seq x y z
N MET A 1 -17.21 6.29 9.96
CA MET A 1 -16.49 5.01 9.80
C MET A 1 -15.09 5.20 10.35
N SER A 2 -14.71 4.53 11.45
CA SER A 2 -13.40 4.74 12.10
C SER A 2 -12.28 3.92 11.44
N LEU A 3 -11.09 4.51 11.36
CA LEU A 3 -9.86 3.82 10.96
C LEU A 3 -9.19 3.29 12.22
N THR A 4 -9.18 1.96 12.39
CA THR A 4 -8.55 1.30 13.54
C THR A 4 -7.37 0.44 13.10
N LEU A 5 -6.51 0.07 14.05
CA LEU A 5 -5.33 -0.73 13.78
C LEU A 5 -5.69 -2.13 13.26
N GLU A 6 -6.75 -2.72 13.79
CA GLU A 6 -7.29 -4.01 13.38
C GLU A 6 -7.67 -3.99 11.89
N ARG A 7 -8.35 -2.92 11.45
CA ARG A 7 -8.74 -2.75 10.04
C ARG A 7 -7.53 -2.62 9.11
N ILE A 8 -6.43 -2.03 9.59
CA ILE A 8 -5.18 -1.96 8.83
C ILE A 8 -4.56 -3.36 8.68
N PHE A 9 -4.57 -4.17 9.75
CA PHE A 9 -4.09 -5.56 9.68
C PHE A 9 -4.97 -6.44 8.78
N GLU A 10 -6.29 -6.30 8.85
CA GLU A 10 -7.21 -6.97 7.93
C GLU A 10 -6.92 -6.59 6.47
N ALA A 11 -6.74 -5.29 6.19
CA ALA A 11 -6.38 -4.81 4.86
C ALA A 11 -5.04 -5.40 4.40
N LYS A 12 -4.02 -5.45 5.27
CA LYS A 12 -2.73 -6.08 4.98
C LYS A 12 -2.89 -7.53 4.55
N ASN A 13 -3.67 -8.32 5.29
CA ASN A 13 -3.90 -9.72 4.97
C ASN A 13 -4.66 -9.88 3.64
N ARG A 14 -5.67 -9.03 3.40
CA ARG A 14 -6.49 -9.05 2.17
C ARG A 14 -5.68 -8.76 0.91
N ILE A 15 -4.71 -7.84 0.98
CA ILE A 15 -3.91 -7.42 -0.18
C ILE A 15 -2.58 -8.18 -0.34
N ALA A 16 -2.18 -8.98 0.64
CA ALA A 16 -0.89 -9.67 0.62
C ALA A 16 -0.62 -10.48 -0.68
N PRO A 17 -1.59 -11.21 -1.26
CA PRO A 17 -1.37 -11.95 -2.51
C PRO A 17 -1.18 -11.06 -3.75
N TYR A 18 -1.55 -9.78 -3.67
CA TYR A 18 -1.60 -8.85 -4.80
C TYR A 18 -0.59 -7.70 -4.68
N THR A 19 0.29 -7.74 -3.69
CA THR A 19 1.26 -6.68 -3.44
C THR A 19 2.63 -7.25 -3.16
N THR A 20 3.65 -6.58 -3.66
CA THR A 20 5.05 -6.89 -3.32
C THR A 20 5.45 -6.17 -2.04
N ARG A 21 6.26 -6.84 -1.22
CA ARG A 21 6.96 -6.19 -0.11
C ARG A 21 8.08 -5.32 -0.67
N THR A 22 7.77 -4.06 -0.89
CA THR A 22 8.71 -3.04 -1.38
C THR A 22 9.87 -2.86 -0.39
N PRO A 23 11.10 -2.67 -0.88
CA PRO A 23 12.26 -2.53 -0.01
C PRO A 23 12.21 -1.21 0.79
N LEU A 24 12.91 -1.22 1.91
CA LEU A 24 13.27 -0.01 2.66
C LEU A 24 14.74 0.26 2.38
N ILE A 25 15.02 1.30 1.61
CA ILE A 25 16.37 1.62 1.10
C ILE A 25 17.00 2.64 2.04
N ARG A 26 18.19 2.33 2.56
CA ARG A 26 18.98 3.27 3.36
C ARG A 26 19.63 4.33 2.47
N LEU A 27 19.49 5.61 2.82
CA LEU A 27 20.06 6.74 2.08
C LEU A 27 21.10 7.50 2.91
N GLU A 28 22.28 6.90 3.11
CA GLU A 28 23.32 7.42 4.01
C GLU A 28 23.80 8.83 3.65
N LYS A 29 23.87 9.14 2.35
CA LYS A 29 24.31 10.46 1.85
C LYS A 29 23.42 11.63 2.29
N LEU A 30 22.17 11.37 2.67
CA LEU A 30 21.24 12.41 3.10
C LEU A 30 21.33 12.69 4.60
N ASP A 31 22.00 11.84 5.38
CA ASP A 31 22.04 11.98 6.83
C ASP A 31 22.73 13.26 7.27
N GLU A 32 23.88 13.57 6.69
CA GLU A 32 24.63 14.79 7.00
C GLU A 32 23.82 16.05 6.67
N HIS A 33 23.00 15.98 5.62
CA HIS A 33 22.16 17.08 5.16
C HIS A 33 20.90 17.26 6.03
N LEU A 34 20.37 16.18 6.60
CA LEU A 34 19.10 16.18 7.34
C LEU A 34 19.26 15.91 8.85
N GLY A 35 20.49 15.69 9.34
CA GLY A 35 20.80 15.43 10.75
C GLY A 35 20.18 14.15 11.31
N CYS A 36 19.74 13.20 10.48
CA CYS A 36 19.04 11.99 10.90
C CYS A 36 19.21 10.84 9.90
N GLN A 37 18.91 9.61 10.34
CA GLN A 37 18.96 8.45 9.43
C GLN A 37 17.81 8.46 8.44
N VAL A 38 18.13 8.54 7.16
CA VAL A 38 17.13 8.58 6.09
C VAL A 38 16.90 7.21 5.48
N TYR A 39 15.63 6.84 5.34
CA TYR A 39 15.18 5.62 4.68
C TYR A 39 14.08 5.92 3.66
N LEU A 40 14.20 5.35 2.48
CA LEU A 40 13.19 5.44 1.42
C LEU A 40 12.36 4.16 1.37
N LYS A 41 11.05 4.29 1.55
CA LYS A 41 10.10 3.21 1.27
C LYS A 41 9.78 3.22 -0.23
N ALA A 42 10.38 2.31 -1.00
CA ALA A 42 10.34 2.34 -2.46
C ALA A 42 9.00 1.81 -3.05
N GLU A 43 7.90 2.52 -2.83
CA GLU A 43 6.58 2.16 -3.40
C GLU A 43 6.51 2.29 -4.93
N CYS A 44 7.49 2.97 -5.54
CA CYS A 44 7.69 2.94 -7.00
C CYS A 44 8.05 1.55 -7.52
N MET A 45 8.53 0.63 -6.66
CA MET A 45 8.82 -0.77 -7.01
C MET A 45 7.63 -1.71 -6.75
N GLN A 46 6.44 -1.16 -6.48
CA GLN A 46 5.21 -1.96 -6.44
C GLN A 46 4.82 -2.42 -7.86
N ILE A 47 3.99 -3.46 -7.99
CA ILE A 47 3.62 -4.09 -9.28
C ILE A 47 3.17 -3.08 -10.35
N THR A 48 2.45 -2.02 -9.97
CA THR A 48 1.98 -0.97 -10.91
C THR A 48 2.81 0.31 -10.88
N GLY A 49 4.03 0.26 -10.33
CA GLY A 49 4.92 1.42 -10.22
C GLY A 49 4.52 2.46 -9.16
N ALA A 50 3.51 2.17 -8.32
CA ALA A 50 3.05 3.10 -7.29
C ALA A 50 2.30 2.40 -6.14
N PHE A 51 2.18 3.11 -5.00
CA PHE A 51 1.46 2.63 -3.81
C PHE A 51 -0.05 2.39 -4.02
N LYS A 52 -0.64 2.97 -5.07
CA LYS A 52 -2.09 3.02 -5.30
C LYS A 52 -2.73 1.64 -5.44
N LEU A 53 -1.96 0.65 -5.91
CA LEU A 53 -2.40 -0.74 -6.01
C LEU A 53 -2.95 -1.28 -4.69
N ARG A 54 -2.30 -0.92 -3.56
CA ARG A 54 -2.70 -1.39 -2.22
C ARG A 54 -4.15 -0.99 -1.92
N GLY A 55 -4.48 0.28 -2.14
CA GLY A 55 -5.82 0.81 -1.88
C GLY A 55 -6.86 0.30 -2.88
N ALA A 56 -6.49 0.27 -4.17
CA ALA A 56 -7.37 -0.20 -5.23
C ALA A 56 -7.81 -1.66 -5.00
N VAL A 57 -6.85 -2.57 -4.78
CA VAL A 57 -7.14 -3.98 -4.50
C VAL A 57 -7.95 -4.12 -3.21
N ASN A 58 -7.56 -3.41 -2.14
CA ASN A 58 -8.29 -3.48 -0.88
C ASN A 58 -9.77 -3.10 -1.05
N LYS A 59 -10.06 -2.04 -1.83
CA LYS A 59 -11.42 -1.58 -2.09
C LYS A 59 -12.19 -2.57 -2.94
N ILE A 60 -11.62 -3.02 -4.07
CA ILE A 60 -12.27 -3.98 -4.98
C ILE A 60 -12.64 -5.27 -4.23
N ARG A 61 -11.73 -5.78 -3.37
CA ARG A 61 -11.96 -6.99 -2.58
C ARG A 61 -13.00 -6.84 -1.45
N MET A 62 -13.44 -5.61 -1.16
CA MET A 62 -14.51 -5.33 -0.19
C MET A 62 -15.87 -5.07 -0.84
N LEU A 63 -15.94 -5.00 -2.18
CA LEU A 63 -17.21 -4.77 -2.86
C LEU A 63 -18.09 -6.02 -2.75
N THR A 64 -19.39 -5.80 -2.55
CA THR A 64 -20.38 -6.87 -2.74
C THR A 64 -20.56 -7.19 -4.22
N PRO A 65 -21.12 -8.36 -4.59
CA PRO A 65 -21.41 -8.69 -5.99
C PRO A 65 -22.25 -7.61 -6.70
N GLU A 66 -23.23 -7.04 -6.00
CA GLU A 66 -24.11 -5.98 -6.52
C GLU A 66 -23.31 -4.70 -6.79
N GLN A 67 -22.42 -4.32 -5.87
CA GLN A 67 -21.56 -3.15 -6.04
C GLN A 67 -20.57 -3.34 -7.19
N LEU A 68 -20.06 -4.55 -7.39
CA LEU A 68 -19.16 -4.87 -8.50
C LEU A 68 -19.89 -4.81 -9.84
N SER A 69 -21.12 -5.31 -9.91
CA SER A 69 -21.95 -5.28 -11.13
C SER A 69 -22.23 -3.86 -11.61
N CYS A 70 -22.60 -2.95 -10.70
CA CYS A 70 -22.89 -1.55 -11.05
C CYS A 70 -21.62 -0.74 -11.39
N TRP A 71 -20.42 -1.25 -11.08
CA TRP A 71 -19.16 -0.52 -11.29
C TRP A 71 -18.62 -0.61 -12.73
N ILE A 72 -19.14 -1.55 -13.52
CA ILE A 72 -18.71 -1.84 -14.90
C ILE A 72 -19.78 -1.36 -15.91
N SER A 73 -20.87 -0.75 -15.45
CA SER A 73 -21.91 -0.12 -16.27
C SER A 73 -21.70 1.39 -16.35
#